data_AF-A0A453GJW4-F1
#
_entry.id   AF-A0A453GJW4-F1
#
_cell.length_a   1.000
_cell.length_b   1.000
_cell.length_c   1.000
_cell.angle_alpha   90.00
_cell.angle_beta   90.00
_cell.angle_gamma   90.00
#
_symmetry.space_group_name_H-M   'P 1'
#
loop_
_entity.id
_entity.type
_entity.pdbx_description
1 polymer ?
#
loop_
_entity_poly.entity_id
_entity_poly.type
_entity_poly.pdbx_seq_one_letter_code
_entity_poly.pdbx_strand_id
1 'polypeptide(L)'
;SPDEPRDARVVRELLRSMGLGEGEYEPRVVHQFLDLAYRYAGDVLGDAQVYADHAGKPQLDADDVRLAIQAKVNFSFSQPPPREVRPTTANPSYSISSLDSD
;
A
#
# COMPACT_ATOMS: atom_id res chain seq x y z
N SER A 1 -10.46 -29.65 -2.01
CA SER A 1 -11.65 -30.53 -1.96
C SER A 1 -12.65 -30.04 -3.02
N PRO A 2 -13.50 -30.88 -3.64
CA PRO A 2 -14.55 -30.44 -4.56
C PRO A 2 -15.44 -29.29 -4.01
N ASP A 3 -15.54 -29.12 -2.69
CA ASP A 3 -16.34 -28.07 -2.04
C ASP A 3 -15.56 -26.77 -1.72
N GLU A 4 -14.29 -26.66 -2.12
CA GLU A 4 -13.50 -25.47 -1.79
C GLU A 4 -13.78 -24.29 -2.74
N PRO A 5 -14.07 -23.09 -2.20
CA PRO A 5 -14.24 -21.88 -3.00
C PRO A 5 -13.05 -21.64 -3.94
N ARG A 6 -13.32 -21.12 -5.14
CA ARG A 6 -12.28 -20.87 -6.14
C ARG A 6 -11.17 -19.96 -5.61
N ASP A 7 -11.53 -18.90 -4.90
CA ASP A 7 -10.54 -17.90 -4.47
C ASP A 7 -9.64 -18.43 -3.35
N ALA A 8 -10.17 -19.30 -2.49
CA ALA A 8 -9.34 -20.00 -1.50
C ALA A 8 -8.26 -20.85 -2.19
N ARG A 9 -8.60 -21.53 -3.28
CA ARG A 9 -7.62 -22.28 -4.10
C ARG A 9 -6.57 -21.36 -4.72
N VAL A 10 -6.97 -20.19 -5.20
CA VAL A 10 -6.04 -19.19 -5.75
C VAL A 10 -5.07 -18.69 -4.68
N VAL A 11 -5.56 -18.38 -3.47
CA VAL A 11 -4.71 -17.94 -2.36
C VAL A 11 -3.73 -19.03 -1.94
N ARG A 12 -4.15 -20.31 -1.89
CA ARG A 12 -3.24 -21.43 -1.61
C ARG A 12 -2.14 -21.57 -2.66
N GLU A 13 -2.50 -21.43 -3.94
CA GLU A 13 -1.52 -21.49 -5.01
C GLU A 13 -0.54 -20.30 -4.97
N LEU A 14 -1.01 -19.12 -4.55
CA LEU A 14 -0.15 -17.97 -4.28
C LEU A 14 0.86 -18.29 -3.17
N LEU A 15 0.40 -18.81 -2.03
CA LEU A 15 1.27 -19.20 -0.91
C LEU A 15 2.30 -20.26 -1.36
N ARG A 16 1.87 -21.25 -2.13
CA ARG A 16 2.76 -22.25 -2.73
C ARG A 16 3.81 -21.63 -3.64
N SER A 17 3.44 -20.66 -4.47
CA SER A 17 4.38 -19.96 -5.36
C SER A 17 5.45 -19.16 -4.59
N MET A 18 5.15 -18.77 -3.35
CA MET A 18 6.08 -18.13 -2.43
C MET A 18 6.94 -19.12 -1.64
N GLY A 19 6.80 -20.42 -1.90
CA GLY A 19 7.54 -21.49 -1.23
C GLY A 19 6.89 -22.00 0.06
N LEU A 20 5.65 -21.60 0.36
CA LEU A 20 4.91 -22.08 1.54
C LEU A 20 4.01 -23.25 1.16
N GLY A 21 4.35 -24.44 1.65
CA GLY A 21 3.58 -25.67 1.47
C GLY A 21 2.31 -25.73 2.33
N GLU A 22 1.46 -26.71 2.03
CA GLU A 22 0.30 -27.02 2.89
C GLU A 22 0.79 -27.47 4.28
N GLY A 23 0.26 -26.84 5.33
CA GLY A 23 0.67 -27.08 6.73
C GLY A 23 1.80 -26.18 7.24
N GLU A 24 2.42 -25.37 6.37
CA GLU A 24 3.46 -24.40 6.76
C GLU A 24 2.89 -23.02 7.14
N TYR A 25 1.57 -22.86 7.04
CA TYR A 25 0.83 -21.67 7.47
C TYR A 25 -0.44 -22.08 8.22
N GLU A 26 -0.91 -21.20 9.11
CA GLU A 26 -2.18 -21.44 9.79
C GLU A 26 -3.36 -21.39 8.80
N PRO A 27 -4.36 -22.27 8.91
CA PRO A 27 -5.51 -22.27 8.00
C PRO A 27 -6.23 -20.91 7.89
N ARG A 28 -6.17 -20.09 8.95
CA ARG A 28 -6.76 -18.75 9.00
C ARG A 28 -6.10 -17.75 8.04
N VAL A 29 -4.85 -17.97 7.65
CA VAL A 29 -4.12 -17.10 6.72
C VAL A 29 -4.86 -16.98 5.39
N VAL A 30 -5.45 -18.07 4.90
CA VAL A 30 -6.23 -18.04 3.65
C VAL A 30 -7.42 -17.09 3.78
N HIS A 31 -8.16 -17.16 4.89
CA HIS A 31 -9.28 -16.26 5.16
C HIS A 31 -8.83 -14.80 5.30
N GLN A 32 -7.71 -14.54 5.96
CA GLN A 32 -7.15 -13.19 6.10
C GLN A 32 -6.74 -12.59 4.75
N PHE A 33 -6.15 -13.39 3.85
CA PHE A 33 -5.82 -12.95 2.51
C PHE A 33 -7.06 -12.65 1.67
N LEU A 34 -8.10 -13.49 1.77
CA LEU A 34 -9.37 -13.22 1.10
C LEU A 34 -9.99 -11.91 1.61
N ASP A 35 -10.10 -11.77 2.92
CA ASP A 35 -10.59 -10.56 3.58
C ASP A 35 -9.83 -9.30 3.13
N LEU A 36 -8.49 -9.38 3.09
CA LEU A 36 -7.65 -8.29 2.62
C LEU A 36 -7.93 -7.97 1.15
N ALA A 37 -7.96 -8.98 0.28
CA ALA A 37 -8.17 -8.80 -1.15
C ALA A 37 -9.53 -8.18 -1.45
N TYR A 38 -10.59 -8.68 -0.80
CA TYR A 38 -11.95 -8.19 -0.99
C TYR A 38 -12.15 -6.77 -0.45
N ARG A 39 -11.61 -6.45 0.74
CA ARG A 39 -11.66 -5.07 1.25
C ARG A 39 -10.87 -4.12 0.37
N TYR A 40 -9.64 -4.48 -0.01
CA TYR A 40 -8.80 -3.62 -0.85
C TYR A 40 -9.44 -3.37 -2.22
N ALA A 41 -9.92 -4.42 -2.89
CA ALA A 41 -10.60 -4.27 -4.18
C ALA A 41 -11.88 -3.44 -4.05
N GLY A 42 -12.66 -3.67 -2.99
CA GLY A 42 -13.86 -2.89 -2.69
C GLY A 42 -13.57 -1.41 -2.52
N ASP A 43 -12.57 -1.06 -1.70
CA ASP A 43 -12.17 0.33 -1.50
C ASP A 43 -11.69 0.99 -2.81
N VAL A 44 -10.81 0.31 -3.56
CA VAL A 44 -10.26 0.85 -4.82
C VAL A 44 -11.37 1.07 -5.85
N LEU A 45 -12.30 0.12 -5.98
CA LEU A 45 -13.42 0.26 -6.91
C LEU A 45 -14.41 1.34 -6.45
N GLY A 46 -14.59 1.52 -5.13
CA GLY A 46 -15.37 2.61 -4.58
C GLY A 46 -14.79 3.98 -4.93
N ASP A 47 -13.49 4.18 -4.70
CA ASP A 47 -12.79 5.42 -5.05
C ASP A 47 -12.79 5.67 -6.57
N ALA A 48 -12.56 4.62 -7.36
CA ALA A 48 -12.59 4.71 -8.82
C ALA A 48 -13.98 5.11 -9.35
N GLN A 49 -15.06 4.61 -8.74
CA GLN A 49 -16.42 5.02 -9.10
C GLN A 49 -16.65 6.50 -8.81
N VAL A 50 -16.18 7.01 -7.66
CA VAL A 50 -16.26 8.45 -7.34
C VAL A 50 -15.52 9.29 -8.37
N TYR A 51 -14.39 8.83 -8.89
CA TYR A 51 -13.65 9.53 -9.94
C TYR A 51 -14.36 9.50 -11.29
N ALA A 52 -14.93 8.36 -11.68
CA ALA A 52 -15.73 8.24 -12.89
C ALA A 52 -16.94 9.19 -12.85
N ASP A 53 -17.64 9.24 -11.71
CA ASP A 53 -18.79 10.12 -11.48
C ASP A 53 -18.38 11.60 -11.55
N HIS A 54 -17.22 11.97 -10.96
CA HIS A 54 -16.70 13.34 -11.03
C HIS A 54 -16.33 13.76 -12.45
N ALA A 55 -15.83 12.82 -13.26
CA ALA A 55 -15.54 13.04 -14.68
C ALA A 55 -16.80 13.01 -15.57
N GLY A 56 -17.98 12.72 -15.01
CA GLY A 56 -19.23 12.61 -15.75
C GLY A 56 -19.27 11.41 -16.70
N LYS A 57 -18.48 10.37 -16.44
CA LYS A 57 -18.42 9.16 -17.27
C LYS A 57 -19.63 8.27 -16.98
N PRO A 58 -20.23 7.63 -18.01
CA PRO A 58 -21.35 6.73 -17.80
C PRO A 58 -20.94 5.37 -17.20
N GLN A 59 -19.65 5.03 -17.28
CA GLN A 59 -19.07 3.79 -16.77
C GLN A 59 -17.64 4.05 -16.31
N LEU A 60 -17.22 3.30 -15.28
CA LEU A 60 -15.84 3.25 -14.81
C LEU A 60 -14.92 2.66 -15.88
N ASP A 61 -13.73 3.24 -16.04
CA ASP A 61 -12.68 2.73 -16.90
C ASP A 61 -11.37 2.43 -16.15
N ALA A 62 -10.35 1.98 -16.90
CA ALA A 62 -9.06 1.61 -16.33
C ALA A 62 -8.28 2.81 -15.76
N ASP A 63 -8.52 4.03 -16.25
CA ASP A 63 -7.82 5.22 -15.77
C ASP A 63 -8.36 5.67 -14.41
N ASP A 64 -9.67 5.49 -14.17
CA ASP A 64 -10.27 5.73 -12.86
C ASP A 64 -9.69 4.77 -11.79
N VAL A 65 -9.54 3.48 -12.14
CA VAL A 65 -8.92 2.49 -11.26
C VAL A 65 -7.45 2.79 -11.00
N ARG A 66 -6.70 3.18 -12.03
CA ARG A 66 -5.29 3.60 -11.87
C ARG A 66 -5.18 4.80 -10.94
N LEU A 67 -6.06 5.79 -11.07
CA LEU A 67 -6.08 6.97 -10.22
C LEU A 67 -6.38 6.59 -8.76
N ALA A 68 -7.36 5.71 -8.51
CA ALA A 68 -7.68 5.19 -7.17
C ALA A 68 -6.52 4.44 -6.53
N ILE A 69 -5.83 3.59 -7.29
CA ILE A 69 -4.65 2.88 -6.79
C ILE A 69 -3.53 3.88 -6.44
N GLN A 70 -3.25 4.85 -7.32
CA GLN A 70 -2.21 5.87 -7.08
C GLN A 70 -2.52 6.72 -5.83
N ALA A 71 -3.77 7.14 -5.67
CA ALA A 71 -4.22 7.87 -4.48
C ALA A 71 -3.95 7.03 -3.22
N LYS A 72 -4.39 5.76 -3.18
CA LYS A 72 -4.15 4.88 -2.02
C LYS A 72 -2.68 4.62 -1.75
N VAL A 73 -1.85 4.40 -2.78
CA VAL A 73 -0.41 4.12 -2.61
C VAL A 73 0.35 5.30 -2.01
N ASN A 74 -0.05 6.52 -2.35
CA ASN A 74 0.55 7.72 -1.76
C ASN A 74 0.25 7.87 -0.26
N PHE A 75 -0.79 7.21 0.26
CA PHE A 75 -1.20 7.32 1.67
C PHE A 75 -1.03 6.05 2.52
N SER A 76 -0.98 4.85 1.92
CA SER A 76 -1.08 3.57 2.67
C SER A 76 0.14 2.65 2.57
N PHE A 77 1.11 2.90 1.68
CA PHE A 77 2.32 2.10 1.63
C PHE A 77 3.52 2.95 2.03
N SER A 78 4.32 2.44 2.97
CA SER A 78 5.63 3.00 3.31
C SER A 78 6.48 3.01 2.05
N GLN A 79 6.53 4.16 1.38
CA GLN A 79 7.49 4.35 0.31
C GLN A 79 8.89 4.25 0.93
N PRO A 80 9.82 3.50 0.32
CA PRO A 80 11.20 3.57 0.75
C PRO A 80 11.60 5.05 0.74
N PRO A 81 12.22 5.55 1.82
CA PRO A 81 12.52 6.98 1.95
C PRO A 81 13.26 7.45 0.70
N PRO A 82 12.86 8.59 0.10
CA PRO A 82 13.54 9.14 -1.07
C PRO A 82 15.04 9.22 -0.80
N ARG A 83 15.86 8.60 -1.67
CA ARG A 83 17.31 8.45 -1.45
C ARG A 83 18.10 9.76 -1.52
N GLU A 84 17.44 10.90 -1.77
CA GLU A 84 18.09 12.19 -1.92
C GLU A 84 17.36 13.30 -1.14
N VAL A 85 17.56 13.32 0.17
CA VAL A 85 17.64 14.60 0.90
C VAL A 85 18.82 14.51 1.85
N ARG A 86 20.03 14.75 1.33
CA ARG A 86 21.15 15.14 2.17
C ARG A 86 20.85 16.55 2.68
N PRO A 87 20.78 16.82 4.00
CA PRO A 87 20.81 18.19 4.47
C PRO A 87 22.21 18.72 4.19
N THR A 88 22.36 19.45 3.09
CA THR A 88 23.58 20.19 2.79
C THR A 88 23.49 21.54 3.50
N THR A 89 23.91 21.59 4.75
CA THR A 89 24.42 22.83 5.36
C THR A 89 25.54 22.46 6.33
N ALA A 90 26.74 22.39 5.76
CA ALA A 90 27.97 22.46 6.53
C ALA A 90 28.29 23.92 6.87
N ASN A 91 28.58 24.16 8.16
CA ASN A 91 29.49 25.16 8.75
C ASN A 91 29.09 26.66 8.81
N PRO A 92 29.73 27.50 9.67
CA PRO A 92 30.70 27.23 10.76
C PRO A 92 30.41 27.95 12.11
N SER A 93 31.09 27.49 13.16
CA SER A 93 31.52 28.15 14.41
C SER A 93 30.96 29.55 14.77
N TYR A 94 30.12 29.63 15.80
CA TYR A 94 29.98 30.85 16.61
C TYR A 94 30.84 30.71 17.87
N SER A 95 32.00 31.37 17.85
CA SER A 95 32.78 31.68 19.04
C SER A 95 31.97 32.64 19.91
N ILE A 96 31.47 32.18 21.07
CA ILE A 96 30.98 33.11 22.10
C ILE A 96 32.20 33.69 22.80
N SER A 97 32.64 34.84 22.31
CA SER A 97 33.49 35.78 23.05
C SER A 97 32.61 36.72 23.89
N SER A 98 33.13 37.03 25.07
CA SER A 98 32.69 38.07 26.01
C SER A 98 31.65 37.66 27.06
N LEU A 99 32.17 37.01 28.12
CA LEU A 99 31.70 37.23 29.49
C LEU A 99 31.96 38.72 29.83
N ASP A 100 30.91 39.53 29.86
CA ASP A 100 30.86 40.67 30.76
C ASP A 100 30.27 40.15 32.08
N SER A 101 31.05 40.28 33.16
CA SER A 101 30.61 40.08 34.53
C SER A 101 30.99 41.33 35.30
N ASP A 102 29.98 42.13 35.65
CA ASP A 102 29.95 42.94 36.88
C ASP A 102 29.59 42.02 38.06
#